data_AF-A0A6B9F604-F1
#
_entry.id   AF-A0A6B9F604-F1
#
_cell.length_a   1.000
_cell.length_b   1.000
_cell.length_c   1.000
_cell.angle_alpha   90.00
_cell.angle_beta   90.00
_cell.angle_gamma   90.00
#
_symmetry.space_group_name_H-M   'P 1'
#
loop_
_entity.id
_entity.type
_entity.pdbx_description
1 polymer ?
#
loop_
_entity_poly.entity_id
_entity_poly.type
_entity_poly.pdbx_seq_one_letter_code
_entity_poly.pdbx_strand_id
1 'polypeptide(L)'
;MTYRPDEIDRRILYYLGMNARDTSAPMIAEEVDVTPATVRNRINRLEEHGIIRGYHADIDYENSNGKVTTQFTCTAPVSKRSALANEALSTPGVIHVRELLAGQENLVITAVGEDTTDINRIAQQLSAAGVTIEREDIVLDETFQPYHEFAPEEDRAPSAVTDFQTVVGGGEVVEFTVSETADIAGLTLKAANQEGLLPDEILVVGIERDGTHITPNGDTQIKPGDLVSVFSPETLPEQLVNAFDSEPRPANEQM
;
A
#
# COMPACT_ATOMS: atom_id res chain seq x y z
N MET A 1 30.44 -15.63 -5.97
CA MET A 1 29.17 -16.34 -6.22
C MET A 1 28.06 -15.36 -5.90
N THR A 2 27.07 -15.20 -6.76
CA THR A 2 25.94 -14.30 -6.51
C THR A 2 25.08 -14.91 -5.39
N TYR A 3 24.94 -14.21 -4.27
CA TYR A 3 24.02 -14.63 -3.21
C TYR A 3 22.59 -14.64 -3.76
N ARG A 4 21.88 -15.74 -3.55
CA ARG A 4 20.50 -15.90 -4.01
C ARG A 4 19.61 -16.02 -2.77
N PRO A 5 18.73 -15.04 -2.50
CA PRO A 5 17.81 -15.09 -1.37
C PRO A 5 16.97 -16.37 -1.36
N ASP A 6 17.03 -17.09 -0.23
CA ASP A 6 16.10 -18.17 0.08
C ASP A 6 14.80 -17.63 0.69
N GLU A 7 13.92 -18.52 1.13
CA GLU A 7 12.61 -18.14 1.68
C GLU A 7 12.72 -17.32 2.98
N ILE A 8 13.66 -17.67 3.86
CA ILE A 8 13.91 -16.94 5.10
C ILE A 8 14.40 -15.53 4.77
N ASP A 9 15.33 -15.41 3.81
CA ASP A 9 15.81 -14.11 3.33
C ASP A 9 14.66 -13.25 2.77
N ARG A 10 13.77 -13.84 1.98
CA ARG A 10 12.58 -13.12 1.45
C ARG A 10 11.70 -12.63 2.58
N ARG A 11 11.42 -13.46 3.58
CA ARG A 11 10.60 -13.06 4.72
C ARG A 11 11.23 -11.92 5.53
N ILE A 12 12.55 -11.98 5.73
CA ILE A 12 13.29 -10.88 6.35
C ILE A 12 13.09 -9.59 5.54
N LEU A 13 13.22 -9.65 4.21
CA LEU A 13 13.01 -8.49 3.34
C LEU A 13 11.57 -7.95 3.41
N TYR A 14 10.58 -8.82 3.50
CA TYR A 14 9.17 -8.43 3.66
C TYR A 14 8.95 -7.62 4.94
N TYR A 15 9.36 -8.16 6.09
CA TYR A 15 9.16 -7.50 7.38
C TYR A 15 9.95 -6.20 7.52
N LEU A 16 11.23 -6.21 7.09
CA LEU A 16 12.03 -4.98 7.08
C LEU A 16 11.47 -3.94 6.10
N GLY A 17 10.90 -4.38 4.97
CA GLY A 17 10.25 -3.51 4.00
C GLY A 17 8.95 -2.88 4.52
N MET A 18 8.28 -3.53 5.48
CA MET A 18 7.08 -3.00 6.14
C MET A 18 7.43 -1.90 7.14
N ASN A 19 8.31 -2.18 8.09
CA ASN A 19 8.84 -1.18 9.03
C ASN A 19 10.12 -1.69 9.69
N ALA A 20 11.27 -1.35 9.12
CA ALA A 20 12.57 -1.79 9.65
C ALA A 20 12.89 -1.27 11.06
N ARG A 21 12.29 -0.16 11.50
CA ARG A 21 12.56 0.43 12.83
C ARG A 21 11.91 -0.37 13.95
N ASP A 22 10.68 -0.84 13.72
CA ASP A 22 9.90 -1.60 14.70
C ASP A 22 10.05 -3.12 14.53
N THR A 23 10.64 -3.57 13.42
CA THR A 23 10.90 -4.99 13.16
C THR A 23 12.22 -5.43 13.81
N SER A 24 12.10 -6.24 14.87
CA SER A 24 13.28 -6.79 15.57
C SER A 24 13.64 -8.20 15.09
N ALA A 25 14.93 -8.56 15.20
CA ALA A 25 15.39 -9.91 14.85
C ALA A 25 14.67 -11.04 15.64
N PRO A 26 14.32 -10.89 16.93
CA PRO A 26 13.47 -11.86 17.63
C PRO A 26 12.07 -12.03 17.02
N MET A 27 11.42 -10.95 16.60
CA MET A 27 10.09 -11.03 15.97
C MET A 27 10.16 -11.82 14.66
N ILE A 28 11.11 -11.48 13.77
CA ILE A 28 11.27 -12.22 12.52
C ILE A 28 11.63 -13.69 12.79
N ALA A 29 12.41 -13.96 13.83
CA ALA A 29 12.85 -15.30 14.18
C ALA A 29 11.68 -16.21 14.61
N GLU A 30 10.71 -15.66 15.34
CA GLU A 30 9.46 -16.34 15.70
C GLU A 30 8.63 -16.66 14.44
N GLU A 31 8.52 -15.69 13.53
CA GLU A 31 7.75 -15.81 12.27
C GLU A 31 8.31 -16.82 11.26
N VAL A 32 9.62 -17.12 11.32
CA VAL A 32 10.30 -18.01 10.34
C VAL A 32 10.93 -19.25 10.96
N ASP A 33 10.62 -19.53 12.23
CA ASP A 33 11.12 -20.68 12.99
C ASP A 33 12.66 -20.84 12.95
N VAL A 34 13.37 -19.76 13.29
CA VAL A 34 14.84 -19.77 13.43
C VAL A 34 15.29 -19.04 14.68
N THR A 35 16.60 -19.04 14.95
CA THR A 35 17.13 -18.25 16.07
C THR A 35 17.27 -16.76 15.70
N PRO A 36 17.14 -15.84 16.66
CA PRO A 36 17.43 -14.41 16.43
C PRO A 36 18.86 -14.14 15.96
N ALA A 37 19.81 -15.01 16.29
CA ALA A 37 21.19 -14.92 15.79
C ALA A 37 21.27 -15.26 14.29
N THR A 38 20.49 -16.26 13.83
CA THR A 38 20.36 -16.61 12.41
C THR A 38 19.82 -15.44 11.60
N VAL A 39 18.76 -14.78 12.07
CA VAL A 39 18.18 -13.60 11.40
C VAL A 39 19.20 -12.47 11.26
N ARG A 40 19.91 -12.10 12.33
CA ARG A 40 20.96 -11.05 12.27
C ARG A 40 22.05 -11.38 11.25
N ASN A 41 22.51 -12.63 11.24
CA ASN A 41 23.52 -13.09 10.27
C ASN A 41 23.00 -12.99 8.82
N ARG A 42 21.71 -13.26 8.59
CA ARG A 42 21.06 -13.16 7.28
C ARG A 42 20.92 -11.71 6.82
N ILE A 43 20.47 -10.81 7.71
CA ILE A 43 20.41 -9.37 7.44
C ILE A 43 21.78 -8.84 7.03
N ASN A 44 22.83 -9.13 7.81
CA ASN A 44 24.19 -8.71 7.48
C ASN A 44 24.62 -9.21 6.08
N ARG A 45 24.30 -10.46 5.73
CA ARG A 45 24.60 -11.00 4.40
C ARG A 45 23.83 -10.29 3.30
N LEU A 46 22.55 -9.98 3.52
CA LEU A 46 21.73 -9.25 2.55
C LEU A 46 22.27 -7.85 2.32
N GLU A 47 22.76 -7.18 3.35
CA GLU A 47 23.44 -5.87 3.27
C GLU A 47 24.80 -5.98 2.55
N GLU A 48 25.66 -6.94 2.94
CA GLU A 48 26.97 -7.18 2.31
C GLU A 48 26.87 -7.46 0.81
N HIS A 49 25.79 -8.11 0.38
CA HIS A 49 25.52 -8.40 -1.03
C HIS A 49 24.73 -7.30 -1.74
N GLY A 50 24.42 -6.19 -1.06
CA GLY A 50 23.71 -5.04 -1.63
C GLY A 50 22.25 -5.30 -1.98
N ILE A 51 21.65 -6.36 -1.43
CA ILE A 51 20.23 -6.69 -1.61
C ILE A 51 19.40 -5.76 -0.72
N ILE A 52 19.81 -5.59 0.54
CA ILE A 52 19.39 -4.44 1.35
C ILE A 52 20.36 -3.31 1.01
N ARG A 53 19.83 -2.25 0.39
CA ARG A 53 20.61 -1.09 -0.04
C ARG A 53 20.71 0.01 1.02
N GLY A 54 19.79 0.00 1.98
CA GLY A 54 19.69 0.98 3.05
C GLY A 54 18.33 0.93 3.74
N TYR A 55 18.21 1.69 4.81
CA TYR A 55 16.98 1.90 5.55
C TYR A 55 16.70 3.40 5.55
N HIS A 56 15.57 3.79 4.97
CA HIS A 56 15.15 5.17 4.84
C HIS A 56 13.83 5.36 5.57
N ALA A 57 13.73 6.45 6.32
CA ALA A 57 12.44 6.87 6.86
C ALA A 57 11.63 7.49 5.73
N ASP A 58 10.34 7.19 5.71
CA ASP A 58 9.37 7.96 4.96
C ASP A 58 9.06 9.24 5.76
N ILE A 59 9.21 10.39 5.13
CA ILE A 59 9.17 11.70 5.80
C ILE A 59 8.17 12.59 5.08
N ASP A 60 7.13 12.96 5.81
CA ASP A 60 6.21 14.01 5.42
C ASP A 60 6.84 15.40 5.67
N TYR A 61 7.45 15.96 4.62
CA TYR A 61 8.11 17.26 4.68
C TYR A 61 7.12 18.44 4.74
N GLU A 62 5.89 18.26 4.28
CA GLU A 62 4.84 19.27 4.39
C GLU A 62 4.46 19.44 5.86
N ASN A 63 4.16 18.34 6.56
CA ASN A 63 3.83 18.40 7.98
C ASN A 63 5.05 18.61 8.89
N SER A 64 6.29 18.35 8.44
CA SER A 64 7.48 18.62 9.25
C SER A 64 7.79 20.13 9.36
N ASN A 65 7.71 20.87 8.24
CA ASN A 65 8.15 22.26 8.16
C ASN A 65 7.44 23.10 7.08
N GLY A 66 6.32 22.64 6.52
CA GLY A 66 5.60 23.32 5.43
C GLY A 66 6.35 23.29 4.11
N LYS A 67 7.23 22.30 3.90
CA LYS A 67 8.06 22.19 2.69
C LYS A 67 7.25 21.55 1.56
N VAL A 68 7.65 21.88 0.33
CA VAL A 68 7.04 21.32 -0.89
C VAL A 68 7.94 20.22 -1.44
N THR A 69 7.36 19.05 -1.68
CA THR A 69 8.02 17.93 -2.37
C THR A 69 7.67 17.98 -3.85
N THR A 70 8.69 18.02 -4.70
CA THR A 70 8.55 18.13 -6.16
C THR A 70 9.32 17.01 -6.85
N GLN A 71 8.68 16.41 -7.85
CA GLN A 71 9.30 15.44 -8.75
C GLN A 71 9.61 16.10 -10.09
N PHE A 72 10.88 16.02 -10.50
CA PHE A 72 11.34 16.41 -11.83
C PHE A 72 11.53 15.17 -12.71
N THR A 73 10.85 15.12 -13.85
CA THR A 73 11.13 14.14 -14.89
C THR A 73 12.08 14.76 -15.89
N CYS A 74 13.25 14.15 -16.07
CA CYS A 74 14.35 14.70 -16.84
C CYS A 74 14.88 13.73 -17.89
N THR A 75 15.42 14.29 -18.97
CA THR A 75 16.18 13.56 -19.99
C THR A 75 17.68 13.84 -19.83
N ALA A 76 18.46 12.77 -19.75
CA ALA A 76 19.91 12.78 -19.84
C ALA A 76 20.40 11.93 -21.02
N PRO A 77 21.50 12.30 -21.70
CA PRO A 77 22.13 11.42 -22.68
C PRO A 77 22.52 10.08 -22.03
N VAL A 78 22.17 8.95 -22.67
CA VAL A 78 22.40 7.59 -22.13
C VAL A 78 23.85 7.38 -21.68
N SER A 79 24.83 7.91 -22.42
CA SER A 79 26.26 7.79 -22.09
C SER A 79 26.71 8.60 -20.86
N LYS A 80 25.91 9.58 -20.43
CA LYS A 80 26.20 10.45 -19.28
C LYS A 80 25.20 10.28 -18.14
N ARG A 81 24.15 9.47 -18.30
CA ARG A 81 23.02 9.36 -17.36
C ARG A 81 23.46 9.17 -15.91
N SER A 82 24.32 8.18 -15.64
CA SER A 82 24.76 7.92 -14.27
C SER A 82 25.68 9.01 -13.71
N ALA A 83 26.46 9.69 -14.53
CA ALA A 83 27.27 10.83 -14.08
C ALA A 83 26.37 12.01 -13.69
N LEU A 84 25.38 12.32 -14.53
CA LEU A 84 24.39 13.38 -14.29
C LEU A 84 23.46 13.06 -13.11
N ALA A 85 23.13 11.79 -12.89
CA ALA A 85 22.36 11.36 -11.72
C ALA A 85 23.13 11.66 -10.41
N ASN A 86 24.43 11.37 -10.36
CA ASN A 86 25.27 11.69 -9.20
C ASN A 86 25.45 13.20 -8.99
N GLU A 87 25.55 13.96 -10.07
CA GLU A 87 25.62 15.43 -10.00
C GLU A 87 24.30 16.02 -9.50
N ALA A 88 23.16 15.52 -9.99
CA ALA A 88 21.84 15.88 -9.50
C ALA A 88 21.66 15.57 -8.01
N LEU A 89 22.10 14.39 -7.53
CA LEU A 89 22.10 14.04 -6.10
C LEU A 89 22.92 15.00 -5.24
N SER A 90 23.91 15.68 -5.82
CA SER A 90 24.73 16.67 -5.10
C SER A 90 24.07 18.04 -5.00
N THR A 91 22.91 18.24 -5.63
CA THR A 91 22.17 19.50 -5.64
C THR A 91 21.41 19.69 -4.31
N PRO A 92 21.61 20.78 -3.56
CA PRO A 92 20.92 21.01 -2.29
C PRO A 92 19.40 21.05 -2.44
N GLY A 93 18.72 20.16 -1.73
CA GLY A 93 17.27 19.95 -1.80
C GLY A 93 16.88 18.68 -2.55
N VAL A 94 17.76 18.11 -3.37
CA VAL A 94 17.53 16.80 -4.00
C VAL A 94 17.72 15.70 -2.96
N ILE A 95 16.70 14.85 -2.79
CA ILE A 95 16.70 13.77 -1.80
C ILE A 95 16.78 12.38 -2.44
N HIS A 96 16.39 12.26 -3.71
CA HIS A 96 16.35 10.98 -4.40
C HIS A 96 16.48 11.15 -5.92
N VAL A 97 17.20 10.24 -6.57
CA VAL A 97 17.34 10.18 -8.03
C VAL A 97 17.19 8.74 -8.49
N ARG A 98 16.25 8.52 -9.42
CA ARG A 98 15.97 7.23 -10.05
C ARG A 98 16.41 7.27 -11.52
N GLU A 99 17.28 6.35 -11.90
CA GLU A 99 17.66 6.13 -13.31
C GLU A 99 16.71 5.13 -13.98
N LEU A 100 16.17 5.49 -15.13
CA LEU A 100 15.34 4.62 -15.95
C LEU A 100 16.07 4.21 -17.23
N LEU A 101 15.78 3.03 -17.78
CA LEU A 101 16.42 2.51 -18.99
C LEU A 101 15.94 3.18 -20.29
N ALA A 102 14.98 4.09 -20.21
CA ALA A 102 14.41 4.78 -21.36
C ALA A 102 15.43 5.71 -22.07
N GLY A 103 15.16 6.01 -23.35
CA GLY A 103 15.99 6.93 -24.13
C GLY A 103 15.78 8.41 -23.75
N GLN A 104 14.54 8.77 -23.43
CA GLN A 104 14.12 10.08 -22.89
C GLN A 104 13.37 9.86 -21.58
N GLU A 105 13.14 10.93 -20.82
CA GLU A 105 12.47 10.87 -19.51
C GLU A 105 13.12 9.78 -18.62
N ASN A 106 14.45 9.79 -18.61
CA ASN A 106 15.25 8.67 -18.11
C ASN A 106 15.92 8.94 -16.76
N LEU A 107 15.62 10.09 -16.16
CA LEU A 107 15.93 10.44 -14.78
C LEU A 107 14.67 10.97 -14.10
N VAL A 108 14.35 10.44 -12.92
CA VAL A 108 13.30 10.97 -12.05
C VAL A 108 13.97 11.47 -10.77
N ILE A 109 13.83 12.75 -10.47
CA ILE A 109 14.52 13.42 -9.37
C ILE A 109 13.48 13.93 -8.38
N THR A 110 13.55 13.50 -7.12
CA THR A 110 12.71 14.01 -6.04
C THR A 110 13.49 15.07 -5.27
N ALA A 111 12.89 16.25 -5.11
CA ALA A 111 13.46 17.36 -4.38
C ALA A 111 12.46 17.90 -3.35
N VAL A 112 13.00 18.48 -2.29
CA VAL A 112 12.25 19.15 -1.23
C VAL A 112 12.75 20.59 -1.13
N GLY A 113 11.83 21.55 -1.22
CA GLY A 113 12.12 22.98 -1.10
C GLY A 113 11.21 23.66 -0.09
N GLU A 114 11.59 24.86 0.34
CA GLU A 114 10.76 25.67 1.26
C GLU A 114 9.52 26.25 0.56
N ASP A 115 9.67 26.67 -0.68
CA ASP A 115 8.63 27.29 -1.48
C ASP A 115 8.94 27.16 -2.98
N THR A 116 8.09 27.74 -3.82
CA THR A 116 8.28 27.77 -5.28
C THR A 116 9.58 28.48 -5.70
N THR A 117 10.12 29.41 -4.91
CA THR A 117 11.39 30.08 -5.21
C THR A 117 12.55 29.11 -5.06
N ASP A 118 12.54 28.33 -3.98
CA ASP A 118 13.57 27.33 -3.71
C ASP A 118 13.52 26.18 -4.72
N ILE A 119 12.31 25.73 -5.10
CA ILE A 119 12.13 24.74 -6.16
C ILE A 119 12.66 25.25 -7.51
N ASN A 120 12.40 26.51 -7.87
CA ASN A 120 12.98 27.12 -9.08
C ASN A 120 14.51 27.18 -9.04
N ARG A 121 15.11 27.47 -7.88
CA ARG A 121 16.58 27.40 -7.70
C ARG A 121 17.11 25.99 -7.98
N ILE A 122 16.43 24.96 -7.47
CA ILE A 122 16.80 23.57 -7.70
C ILE A 122 16.69 23.23 -9.20
N ALA A 123 15.58 23.59 -9.86
CA ALA A 123 15.37 23.37 -11.28
C ALA A 123 16.48 24.01 -12.16
N GLN A 124 16.91 25.22 -11.80
CA GLN A 124 18.04 25.89 -12.47
C GLN A 124 19.36 25.15 -12.27
N GLN A 125 19.64 24.65 -11.07
CA GLN A 125 20.85 23.88 -10.77
C GLN A 125 20.87 22.54 -11.49
N LEU A 126 19.74 21.85 -11.56
CA LEU A 126 19.58 20.62 -12.35
C LEU A 126 19.83 20.88 -13.84
N SER A 127 19.23 21.94 -14.38
CA SER A 127 19.46 22.34 -15.77
C SER A 127 20.93 22.68 -16.04
N ALA A 128 21.59 23.36 -15.11
CA ALA A 128 23.01 23.70 -15.19
C ALA A 128 23.93 22.47 -15.12
N ALA A 129 23.53 21.42 -14.37
CA ALA A 129 24.21 20.12 -14.37
C ALA A 129 24.12 19.42 -15.73
N GLY A 130 23.16 19.81 -16.58
CA GLY A 130 23.06 19.33 -17.96
C GLY A 130 21.99 18.26 -18.19
N VAL A 131 21.06 18.10 -17.26
CA VAL A 131 19.81 17.37 -17.51
C VAL A 131 18.79 18.32 -18.15
N THR A 132 17.94 17.79 -19.03
CA THR A 132 16.79 18.53 -19.58
C THR A 132 15.56 18.21 -18.76
N ILE A 133 14.92 19.21 -18.15
CA ILE A 133 13.67 19.02 -17.39
C ILE A 133 12.51 18.98 -18.38
N GLU A 134 11.77 17.89 -18.38
CA GLU A 134 10.59 17.68 -19.24
C GLU A 134 9.29 18.00 -18.48
N ARG A 135 9.27 17.68 -17.18
CA ARG A 135 8.11 17.87 -16.30
C ARG A 135 8.53 18.16 -14.88
N GLU A 136 7.70 18.95 -14.21
CA GLU A 136 7.75 19.24 -12.78
C GLU A 136 6.36 18.98 -12.18
N ASP A 137 6.28 18.06 -11.24
CA ASP A 137 5.04 17.67 -10.57
C ASP A 137 5.19 17.85 -9.05
N ILE A 138 4.24 18.52 -8.41
CA ILE A 138 4.18 18.59 -6.93
C ILE A 138 3.58 17.29 -6.42
N VAL A 139 4.26 16.64 -5.48
CA VAL A 139 3.79 15.41 -4.85
C VAL A 139 2.78 15.78 -3.76
N LEU A 140 1.58 15.20 -3.83
CA LEU A 140 0.54 15.37 -2.82
C LEU A 140 0.68 14.34 -1.70
N ASP A 141 0.88 13.07 -2.07
CA ASP A 141 1.02 11.95 -1.13
C ASP A 141 1.78 10.80 -1.82
N GLU A 142 2.43 9.95 -1.03
CA GLU A 142 3.12 8.74 -1.49
C GLU A 142 2.89 7.60 -0.49
N THR A 143 2.56 6.41 -1.00
CA THR A 143 2.29 5.23 -0.18
C THR A 143 3.18 4.07 -0.60
N PHE A 144 3.57 3.25 0.39
CA PHE A 144 4.49 2.13 0.19
C PHE A 144 3.93 0.86 0.81
N GLN A 145 4.22 -0.27 0.16
CA GLN A 145 3.98 -1.59 0.70
C GLN A 145 5.16 -2.52 0.35
N PRO A 146 5.47 -3.51 1.22
CA PRO A 146 6.47 -4.51 0.90
C PRO A 146 6.02 -5.38 -0.28
N TYR A 147 6.99 -6.04 -0.92
CA TYR A 147 6.69 -6.91 -2.06
C TYR A 147 5.97 -8.18 -1.59
N HIS A 148 4.68 -8.31 -1.93
CA HIS A 148 3.78 -9.36 -1.42
C HIS A 148 4.25 -10.81 -1.65
N GLU A 149 4.98 -11.10 -2.72
CA GLU A 149 5.54 -12.45 -2.98
C GLU A 149 6.51 -12.90 -1.88
N PHE A 150 7.00 -11.97 -1.06
CA PHE A 150 7.87 -12.25 0.07
C PHE A 150 7.13 -12.39 1.41
N ALA A 151 5.81 -12.18 1.41
CA ALA A 151 4.94 -12.35 2.57
C ALA A 151 4.87 -13.83 3.03
N PRO A 152 4.33 -14.15 4.22
CA PRO A 152 4.01 -15.54 4.60
C PRO A 152 2.97 -16.10 3.64
N GLU A 153 2.84 -17.42 3.61
CA GLU A 153 1.76 -18.04 2.84
C GLU A 153 0.36 -17.56 3.26
N GLU A 154 0.19 -17.19 4.53
CA GLU A 154 -1.05 -16.65 5.09
C GLU A 154 -1.39 -15.25 4.52
N ASP A 155 -0.40 -14.34 4.40
CA ASP A 155 -0.62 -13.02 3.78
C ASP A 155 -0.38 -13.01 2.25
N ARG A 156 0.01 -14.14 1.64
CA ARG A 156 0.13 -14.30 0.17
C ARG A 156 -1.22 -14.53 -0.50
N ALA A 157 -2.32 -14.59 0.26
CA ALA A 157 -3.65 -14.50 -0.33
C ALA A 157 -3.65 -13.29 -1.27
N PRO A 158 -4.04 -13.46 -2.54
CA PRO A 158 -4.02 -12.32 -3.43
C PRO A 158 -4.97 -11.29 -2.84
N SER A 159 -4.43 -10.15 -2.40
CA SER A 159 -5.13 -8.87 -2.42
C SER A 159 -5.36 -8.47 -3.89
N ALA A 160 -5.89 -9.40 -4.69
CA ALA A 160 -6.53 -9.10 -5.94
C ALA A 160 -7.88 -8.52 -5.54
N VAL A 161 -7.87 -7.20 -5.37
CA VAL A 161 -9.04 -6.34 -5.16
C VAL A 161 -9.61 -6.36 -3.73
N THR A 162 -8.85 -5.81 -2.77
CA THR A 162 -9.46 -5.23 -1.55
C THR A 162 -9.49 -3.71 -1.59
N ASP A 163 -8.88 -3.07 -2.59
CA ASP A 163 -9.06 -1.65 -2.86
C ASP A 163 -10.31 -1.43 -3.71
N PHE A 164 -11.49 -1.61 -3.10
CA PHE A 164 -12.69 -0.90 -3.56
C PHE A 164 -12.71 0.51 -2.95
N GLN A 165 -11.58 1.22 -3.02
CA GLN A 165 -11.55 2.66 -2.82
C GLN A 165 -12.13 3.32 -4.08
N THR A 166 -13.42 3.62 -4.02
CA THR A 166 -14.16 4.40 -5.02
C THR A 166 -14.35 3.69 -6.36
N VAL A 167 -15.47 2.97 -6.49
CA VAL A 167 -15.97 2.62 -7.82
C VAL A 167 -16.31 3.93 -8.53
N VAL A 168 -15.78 4.13 -9.74
CA VAL A 168 -16.07 5.28 -10.61
C VAL A 168 -17.59 5.52 -10.64
N GLY A 169 -18.07 6.53 -9.92
CA GLY A 169 -19.51 6.77 -9.70
C GLY A 169 -19.91 7.16 -8.27
N GLY A 170 -19.03 7.00 -7.27
CA GLY A 170 -19.30 7.45 -5.89
C GLY A 170 -19.92 6.40 -4.96
N GLY A 171 -19.86 5.12 -5.33
CA GLY A 171 -20.30 4.02 -4.45
C GLY A 171 -19.24 3.62 -3.41
N GLU A 172 -19.71 3.09 -2.28
CA GLU A 172 -18.93 2.72 -1.10
C GLU A 172 -19.10 1.22 -0.78
N VAL A 173 -18.03 0.59 -0.28
CA VAL A 173 -18.08 -0.77 0.29
C VAL A 173 -17.97 -0.66 1.81
N VAL A 174 -18.91 -1.29 2.51
CA VAL A 174 -19.04 -1.21 3.96
C VAL A 174 -19.22 -2.60 4.54
N GLU A 175 -18.67 -2.83 5.73
CA GLU A 175 -18.72 -4.12 6.38
C GLU A 175 -19.62 -4.10 7.62
N PHE A 176 -20.39 -5.17 7.76
CA PHE A 176 -21.29 -5.38 8.90
C PHE A 176 -20.92 -6.66 9.63
N THR A 177 -20.82 -6.60 10.95
CA THR A 177 -20.75 -7.79 11.79
C THR A 177 -22.15 -8.20 12.20
N VAL A 178 -22.57 -9.41 11.83
CA VAL A 178 -23.93 -9.89 12.10
C VAL A 178 -24.05 -10.26 13.59
N SER A 179 -24.89 -9.53 14.32
CA SER A 179 -25.17 -9.84 15.73
C SER A 179 -26.09 -11.06 15.87
N GLU A 180 -26.20 -11.64 17.07
CA GLU A 180 -27.17 -12.71 17.35
C GLU A 180 -28.63 -12.25 17.26
N THR A 181 -28.87 -10.94 17.39
CA THR A 181 -30.19 -10.30 17.38
C THR A 181 -30.55 -9.67 16.04
N ALA A 182 -29.65 -9.70 15.07
CA ALA A 182 -29.85 -9.10 13.76
C ALA A 182 -31.01 -9.77 13.01
N ASP A 183 -31.91 -8.97 12.44
CA ASP A 183 -33.07 -9.47 11.69
C ASP A 183 -32.66 -10.32 10.47
N ILE A 184 -31.47 -10.06 9.92
CA ILE A 184 -30.91 -10.80 8.79
C ILE A 184 -30.31 -12.16 9.19
N ALA A 185 -30.06 -12.39 10.48
CA ALA A 185 -29.40 -13.60 10.96
C ALA A 185 -30.28 -14.85 10.74
N GLY A 186 -29.69 -15.89 10.14
CA GLY A 186 -30.37 -17.14 9.85
C GLY A 186 -31.13 -17.16 8.52
N LEU A 187 -31.27 -16.02 7.83
CA LEU A 187 -31.86 -15.95 6.50
C LEU A 187 -30.83 -16.28 5.41
N THR A 188 -31.31 -16.74 4.26
CA THR A 188 -30.50 -16.77 3.03
C THR A 188 -30.49 -15.40 2.37
N LEU A 189 -29.46 -15.08 1.57
CA LEU A 189 -29.41 -13.81 0.83
C LEU A 189 -30.66 -13.58 -0.04
N LYS A 190 -31.19 -14.65 -0.63
CA LYS A 190 -32.44 -14.60 -1.38
C LYS A 190 -33.64 -14.31 -0.49
N ALA A 191 -33.74 -14.93 0.69
CA ALA A 191 -34.82 -14.67 1.64
C ALA A 191 -34.74 -13.23 2.18
N ALA A 192 -33.54 -12.75 2.53
CA ALA A 192 -33.31 -11.40 3.00
C ALA A 192 -33.70 -10.34 1.96
N ASN A 193 -33.40 -10.55 0.67
CA ASN A 193 -33.92 -9.67 -0.39
C ASN A 193 -35.46 -9.76 -0.49
N GLN A 194 -36.04 -10.96 -0.47
CA GLN A 194 -37.51 -11.12 -0.52
C GLN A 194 -38.25 -10.48 0.66
N GLU A 195 -37.63 -10.42 1.84
CA GLU A 195 -38.13 -9.75 3.03
C GLU A 195 -37.85 -8.23 3.05
N GLY A 196 -37.12 -7.73 2.05
CA GLY A 196 -36.78 -6.32 1.90
C GLY A 196 -35.65 -5.84 2.81
N LEU A 197 -34.92 -6.75 3.45
CA LEU A 197 -33.77 -6.45 4.30
C LEU A 197 -32.52 -6.12 3.48
N LEU A 198 -32.42 -6.67 2.26
CA LEU A 198 -31.38 -6.36 1.27
C LEU A 198 -32.04 -5.79 0.00
N PRO A 199 -32.13 -4.46 -0.15
CA PRO A 199 -32.69 -3.83 -1.34
C PRO A 199 -31.96 -4.25 -2.64
N ASP A 200 -32.65 -4.21 -3.78
CA ASP A 200 -32.10 -4.65 -5.08
C ASP A 200 -30.85 -3.89 -5.55
N GLU A 201 -30.63 -2.69 -5.02
CA GLU A 201 -29.48 -1.82 -5.32
C GLU A 201 -28.23 -2.21 -4.52
N ILE A 202 -28.40 -3.06 -3.50
CA ILE A 202 -27.36 -3.51 -2.60
C ILE A 202 -26.75 -4.83 -3.10
N LEU A 203 -25.43 -4.85 -3.24
CA LEU A 203 -24.70 -6.05 -3.64
C LEU A 203 -23.88 -6.58 -2.47
N VAL A 204 -24.18 -7.81 -2.03
CA VAL A 204 -23.30 -8.53 -1.10
C VAL A 204 -22.13 -9.09 -1.89
N VAL A 205 -20.92 -8.61 -1.59
CA VAL A 205 -19.70 -8.91 -2.36
C VAL A 205 -18.96 -10.09 -1.75
N GLY A 206 -18.96 -10.18 -0.42
CA GLY A 206 -18.24 -11.21 0.33
C GLY A 206 -18.88 -11.47 1.68
N ILE A 207 -18.65 -12.69 2.20
CA ILE A 207 -18.94 -13.03 3.59
C ILE A 207 -17.71 -13.72 4.15
N GLU A 208 -17.17 -13.22 5.25
CA GLU A 208 -16.14 -13.90 6.01
C GLU A 208 -16.75 -14.56 7.24
N ARG A 209 -16.42 -15.84 7.44
CA ARG A 209 -16.86 -16.63 8.58
C ARG A 209 -15.70 -17.47 9.09
N ASP A 210 -15.41 -17.38 10.38
CA ASP A 210 -14.34 -18.13 11.03
C ASP A 210 -12.98 -18.02 10.28
N GLY A 211 -12.67 -16.83 9.76
CA GLY A 211 -11.45 -16.56 8.98
C GLY A 211 -11.45 -17.12 7.55
N THR A 212 -12.59 -17.61 7.06
CA THR A 212 -12.73 -18.14 5.69
C THR A 212 -13.65 -17.26 4.85
N HIS A 213 -13.20 -16.89 3.66
CA HIS A 213 -14.01 -16.15 2.70
C HIS A 213 -15.01 -17.06 1.96
N ILE A 214 -16.27 -16.65 1.92
CA ILE A 214 -17.39 -17.33 1.28
C ILE A 214 -17.89 -16.44 0.14
N THR A 215 -17.91 -16.99 -1.09
CA THR A 215 -18.55 -16.30 -2.23
C THR A 215 -20.09 -16.33 -2.08
N PRO A 216 -20.75 -15.18 -1.96
CA PRO A 216 -22.19 -15.12 -1.74
C PRO A 216 -22.98 -15.56 -2.98
N ASN A 217 -24.06 -16.30 -2.75
CA ASN A 217 -25.08 -16.62 -3.75
C ASN A 217 -26.45 -16.62 -3.07
N GLY A 218 -27.54 -16.71 -3.84
CA GLY A 218 -28.90 -16.62 -3.28
C GLY A 218 -29.22 -17.61 -2.16
N ASP A 219 -28.59 -18.79 -2.15
CA ASP A 219 -28.80 -19.82 -1.14
C ASP A 219 -27.82 -19.71 0.05
N THR A 220 -26.85 -18.79 -0.01
CA THR A 220 -25.92 -18.54 1.09
C THR A 220 -26.68 -18.03 2.31
N GLN A 221 -26.58 -18.75 3.43
CA GLN A 221 -27.18 -18.40 4.70
C GLN A 221 -26.24 -17.51 5.53
N ILE A 222 -26.78 -16.39 5.99
CA ILE A 222 -26.11 -15.46 6.91
C ILE A 222 -26.23 -16.01 8.34
N LYS A 223 -25.14 -15.96 9.11
CA LYS A 223 -25.08 -16.43 10.50
C LYS A 223 -24.56 -15.33 11.42
N PRO A 224 -24.94 -15.36 12.71
CA PRO A 224 -24.29 -14.54 13.72
C PRO A 224 -22.77 -14.75 13.71
N GLY A 225 -22.02 -13.66 13.82
CA GLY A 225 -20.56 -13.65 13.74
C GLY A 225 -19.99 -13.53 12.33
N ASP A 226 -20.82 -13.58 11.28
CA ASP A 226 -20.37 -13.28 9.92
C ASP A 226 -19.93 -11.82 9.81
N LEU A 227 -18.85 -11.57 9.08
CA LEU A 227 -18.50 -10.26 8.54
C LEU A 227 -18.97 -10.20 7.09
N VAL A 228 -19.96 -9.35 6.82
CA VAL A 228 -20.61 -9.25 5.51
C VAL A 228 -20.19 -7.96 4.84
N SER A 229 -19.49 -8.06 3.71
CA SER A 229 -19.05 -6.90 2.92
C SER A 229 -20.09 -6.57 1.86
N VAL A 230 -20.57 -5.33 1.90
CA VAL A 230 -21.70 -4.87 1.10
C VAL A 230 -21.29 -3.66 0.27
N PHE A 231 -21.57 -3.70 -1.03
CA PHE A 231 -21.42 -2.56 -1.92
C PHE A 231 -22.75 -1.81 -2.05
N SER A 232 -22.67 -0.49 -1.90
CA SER A 232 -23.77 0.44 -2.13
C SER A 232 -23.35 1.51 -3.14
N PRO A 233 -24.08 1.69 -4.25
CA PRO A 233 -23.79 2.75 -5.23
C PRO A 233 -24.11 4.17 -4.72
N GLU A 234 -24.93 4.30 -3.68
CA GLU A 234 -25.31 5.56 -3.02
C GLU A 234 -25.17 5.44 -1.49
N THR A 235 -25.58 6.47 -0.74
CA THR A 235 -25.62 6.45 0.74
C THR A 235 -26.40 5.24 1.25
N LEU A 236 -25.84 4.52 2.23
CA LEU A 236 -26.46 3.32 2.80
C LEU A 236 -27.89 3.59 3.32
N PRO A 237 -28.89 2.79 2.92
CA PRO A 237 -30.24 2.90 3.46
C PRO A 237 -30.26 2.59 4.97
N GLU A 238 -30.98 3.40 5.78
CA GLU A 238 -31.14 3.14 7.23
C GLU A 238 -31.71 1.76 7.52
N GLN A 239 -32.55 1.23 6.62
CA GLN A 239 -33.13 -0.11 6.72
C GLN A 239 -32.06 -1.20 6.71
N LEU A 240 -31.00 -1.03 5.91
CA LEU A 240 -29.89 -1.96 5.85
C LEU A 240 -29.13 -1.96 7.17
N VAL A 241 -28.79 -0.78 7.71
CA VAL A 241 -28.09 -0.66 8.99
C VAL A 241 -28.86 -1.33 10.12
N ASN A 242 -30.19 -1.13 10.15
CA ASN A 242 -31.06 -1.79 11.14
C ASN A 242 -31.10 -3.31 10.98
N ALA A 243 -31.09 -3.83 9.74
CA ALA A 243 -31.15 -5.27 9.48
C ALA A 243 -29.94 -6.03 10.03
N PHE A 244 -28.77 -5.39 10.06
CA PHE A 244 -27.54 -5.95 10.60
C PHE A 244 -27.32 -5.69 12.10
N ASP A 245 -28.16 -4.83 12.72
CA ASP A 245 -28.09 -4.46 14.14
C ASP A 245 -26.66 -4.13 14.61
N SER A 246 -25.91 -3.43 13.75
CA SER A 246 -24.51 -3.07 13.96
C SER A 246 -24.16 -1.75 13.28
N GLU A 247 -23.21 -1.02 13.86
CA GLU A 247 -22.67 0.17 13.22
C GLU A 247 -21.82 -0.24 12.00
N PRO A 248 -22.09 0.33 10.81
CA PRO A 248 -21.29 0.09 9.62
C PRO A 248 -19.84 0.48 9.89
N ARG A 249 -18.90 -0.39 9.56
CA ARG A 249 -17.48 -0.05 9.59
C ARG A 249 -16.97 0.13 8.17
N PRO A 250 -16.23 1.21 7.87
CA PRO A 250 -15.48 1.25 6.64
C PRO A 250 -14.49 0.08 6.66
N ALA A 251 -14.34 -0.61 5.53
CA ALA A 251 -13.47 -1.79 5.41
C ALA A 251 -12.00 -1.53 5.81
N ASN A 252 -11.62 -0.27 6.03
CA ASN A 252 -10.26 0.17 6.38
C ASN A 252 -10.01 0.34 7.90
N GLU A 253 -10.99 0.14 8.79
CA GLU A 253 -10.83 0.39 10.25
C GLU A 253 -10.36 -0.82 11.08
N GLN A 254 -9.99 -1.93 10.43
CA GLN A 254 -9.34 -3.07 11.10
C GLN A 254 -7.89 -3.21 10.62
N MET A 255 -7.03 -2.28 11.05
CA MET A 255 -5.57 -2.43 11.05
C MET A 255 -4.99 -1.90 12.35
#